data_AF-A0A355EU82-F1
#
_entry.id   AF-A0A355EU82-F1
#
_cell.length_a   1.000
_cell.length_b   1.000
_cell.length_c   1.000
_cell.angle_alpha   90.00
_cell.angle_beta   90.00
_cell.angle_gamma   90.00
#
_symmetry.space_group_name_H-M   'P 1'
#
loop_
_entity.id
_entity.type
_entity.pdbx_description
1 polymer ?
#
loop_
_entity_poly.entity_id
_entity_poly.type
_entity_poly.pdbx_seq_one_letter_code
_entity_poly.pdbx_strand_id
1 'polypeptide(L)'
;MSLKDPNVVSPGRPKRVAVVVANPAVSTTTGWPVGFWWSELTHPYYELTEKGYEVEIFSPAGGRCEADAMSDPRDPSGYSASDLISLGFLHTPRLAALLDDTRPVSAIALDRFDALVVAGGQAPMFTFESATDLHRIL
;
A
#
# COMPACT_ATOMS: atom_id res chain seq x y z
N MET A 1 15.20 10.44 -8.37
CA MET A 1 15.02 10.17 -9.81
C MET A 1 16.16 9.28 -10.27
N SER A 2 15.92 7.98 -10.45
CA SER A 2 16.97 7.01 -10.78
C SER A 2 17.35 7.14 -12.26
N LEU A 3 18.65 7.32 -12.55
CA LEU A 3 19.24 7.42 -13.90
C LEU A 3 19.57 6.04 -14.49
N LYS A 4 19.00 4.96 -13.95
CA LYS A 4 19.48 3.59 -14.19
C LYS A 4 18.48 2.75 -14.98
N ASP A 5 19.00 2.08 -16.01
CA ASP A 5 18.49 0.78 -16.43
C ASP A 5 18.40 -0.11 -15.17
N PRO A 6 17.20 -0.59 -14.80
CA PRO A 6 16.99 -1.35 -13.58
C PRO A 6 17.75 -2.69 -13.56
N ASN A 7 18.42 -3.08 -14.66
CA ASN A 7 19.16 -4.34 -14.80
C ASN A 7 18.30 -5.52 -14.30
N VAL A 8 17.08 -5.57 -14.83
CA VAL A 8 16.08 -6.55 -14.43
C VAL A 8 16.57 -7.96 -14.75
N VAL A 9 16.45 -8.86 -13.79
CA VAL A 9 16.88 -10.27 -13.92
C VAL A 9 16.13 -11.00 -15.05
N SER A 10 14.92 -10.56 -15.39
CA SER A 10 14.09 -11.17 -16.45
C SER A 10 13.28 -10.10 -17.21
N PRO A 11 13.89 -9.41 -18.19
CA PRO A 11 13.25 -8.31 -18.91
C PRO A 11 11.95 -8.70 -19.63
N GLY A 12 11.86 -9.94 -20.13
CA GLY A 12 10.67 -10.45 -20.83
C GLY A 12 9.54 -10.94 -19.92
N ARG A 13 9.75 -10.97 -18.61
CA ARG A 13 8.74 -11.39 -17.62
C ARG A 13 9.04 -10.71 -16.27
N PRO A 14 8.74 -9.41 -16.13
CA PRO A 14 8.95 -8.70 -14.87
C PRO A 14 8.16 -9.38 -13.76
N LYS A 15 8.75 -9.38 -12.56
CA LYS A 15 8.08 -9.89 -11.36
C LYS A 15 6.94 -8.97 -10.98
N ARG A 16 5.82 -9.56 -10.56
CA ARG A 16 4.59 -8.81 -10.26
C ARG A 16 4.21 -9.01 -8.80
N VAL A 17 3.95 -7.93 -8.09
CA VAL A 17 3.60 -7.94 -6.66
C VAL A 17 2.27 -7.22 -6.46
N ALA A 18 1.36 -7.87 -5.74
CA ALA A 18 0.14 -7.25 -5.27
C ALA A 18 0.37 -6.73 -3.84
N VAL A 19 0.23 -5.43 -3.64
CA VAL A 19 0.25 -4.81 -2.31
C VAL A 19 -1.19 -4.59 -1.86
N VAL A 20 -1.55 -5.10 -0.68
CA VAL A 20 -2.86 -4.92 -0.08
C VAL A 20 -2.75 -3.93 1.08
N VAL A 21 -3.50 -2.83 1.01
CA VAL A 21 -3.66 -1.86 2.09
C VAL A 21 -5.06 -1.94 2.68
N ALA A 22 -5.23 -1.53 3.93
CA ALA A 22 -6.56 -1.48 4.54
C ALA A 22 -7.40 -0.29 4.06
N ASN A 23 -8.71 -0.52 3.91
CA ASN A 23 -9.69 0.55 3.83
C ASN A 23 -9.74 1.32 5.17
N PRO A 24 -10.11 2.62 5.19
CA PRO A 24 -10.20 3.39 6.41
C PRO A 24 -11.26 2.85 7.36
N ALA A 25 -11.03 3.03 8.67
CA ALA A 25 -11.96 2.65 9.73
C ALA A 25 -11.96 3.68 10.87
N VAL A 26 -12.81 3.46 11.85
CA VAL A 26 -12.78 4.18 13.13
C VAL A 26 -12.43 3.17 14.22
N SER A 27 -11.40 3.47 15.00
CA SER A 27 -10.99 2.63 16.12
C SER A 27 -12.10 2.53 17.15
N THR A 28 -12.58 1.32 17.45
CA THR A 28 -13.58 1.09 18.50
C THR A 28 -13.01 1.30 19.91
N THR A 29 -11.69 1.43 20.04
CA THR A 29 -10.99 1.68 21.31
C THR A 29 -10.83 3.17 21.60
N THR A 30 -10.45 3.97 20.59
CA THR A 30 -10.13 5.40 20.78
C THR A 30 -11.16 6.34 20.16
N GLY A 31 -12.01 5.85 19.24
CA GLY A 31 -12.94 6.66 18.46
C GLY A 31 -12.28 7.48 17.35
N TRP A 32 -11.00 7.27 17.06
CA TRP A 32 -10.26 8.04 16.04
C TRP A 32 -10.36 7.39 14.65
N PRO A 33 -10.34 8.19 13.57
CA PRO A 33 -10.09 7.68 12.23
C PRO A 33 -8.73 7.00 12.17
N VAL A 34 -8.70 5.81 11.56
CA VAL A 34 -7.50 4.98 11.37
C VAL A 34 -7.47 4.45 9.94
N GLY A 35 -6.27 4.16 9.46
CA GLY A 35 -5.98 3.79 8.08
C GLY A 35 -4.85 2.77 7.96
N PHE A 36 -4.31 2.66 6.76
CA PHE A 36 -3.06 1.91 6.54
C PHE A 36 -1.84 2.73 7.00
N TRP A 37 -0.70 2.09 7.23
CA TRP A 37 0.53 2.82 7.61
C TRP A 37 1.39 3.18 6.38
N TRP A 38 1.71 4.47 6.19
CA TRP A 38 2.40 4.96 4.98
C TRP A 38 3.70 4.20 4.62
N SER A 39 4.62 4.04 5.56
CA SER A 39 5.91 3.38 5.28
C SER A 39 5.75 1.90 4.91
N GLU A 40 4.67 1.26 5.36
CA GLU A 40 4.38 -0.15 5.03
C GLU A 40 3.82 -0.31 3.61
N LEU A 41 3.31 0.76 3.00
CA LEU A 41 2.99 0.82 1.57
C LEU A 41 4.21 1.28 0.75
N THR A 42 4.75 2.45 1.09
CA THR A 42 5.62 3.21 0.18
C THR A 42 7.03 2.66 0.12
N HIS A 43 7.55 2.10 1.22
CA HIS A 43 8.92 1.56 1.23
C HIS A 43 8.99 0.26 0.42
N PRO A 44 8.08 -0.73 0.59
CA PRO A 44 8.03 -1.88 -0.31
C PRO A 44 7.79 -1.48 -1.76
N TYR A 45 6.86 -0.55 -2.01
CA TYR A 45 6.59 -0.06 -3.37
C TYR A 45 7.87 0.51 -4.01
N TYR A 46 8.59 1.36 -3.28
CA TYR A 46 9.82 1.99 -3.78
C TYR A 46 10.90 0.96 -4.08
N GLU A 47 11.22 0.07 -3.14
CA GLU A 47 12.27 -0.94 -3.33
C GLU A 47 11.94 -1.88 -4.49
N LEU A 48 10.70 -2.37 -4.57
CA LEU A 48 10.28 -3.28 -5.64
C LEU A 48 10.31 -2.61 -7.01
N THR A 49 9.82 -1.38 -7.12
CA THR A 49 9.81 -0.66 -8.40
C THR A 49 11.20 -0.25 -8.86
N GLU A 50 12.14 0.07 -7.95
CA GLU A 50 13.55 0.30 -8.30
C GLU A 50 14.25 -0.97 -8.82
N LYS A 51 13.75 -2.17 -8.49
CA LYS A 51 14.20 -3.44 -9.08
C LYS A 51 13.48 -3.80 -10.38
N GLY A 52 12.60 -2.93 -10.88
CA GLY A 52 11.82 -3.14 -12.09
C GLY A 52 10.66 -4.13 -11.93
N TYR A 53 10.15 -4.31 -10.71
CA TYR A 53 8.98 -5.14 -10.47
C TYR A 53 7.72 -4.32 -10.74
N GLU A 54 6.69 -4.96 -11.29
CA GLU A 54 5.37 -4.35 -11.41
C GLU A 54 4.65 -4.47 -10.08
N VAL A 55 4.20 -3.34 -9.53
CA VAL A 55 3.47 -3.29 -8.26
C VAL A 55 2.06 -2.76 -8.51
N GLU A 56 1.06 -3.50 -8.05
CA GLU A 56 -0.35 -3.08 -8.10
C GLU A 56 -0.91 -3.03 -6.68
N ILE A 57 -1.67 -1.96 -6.36
CA ILE A 57 -2.24 -1.73 -5.03
C ILE A 57 -3.72 -2.14 -5.04
N PHE A 58 -4.12 -2.86 -4.00
CA PHE A 58 -5.47 -3.35 -3.74
C PHE A 58 -5.90 -3.04 -2.31
N SER A 59 -7.19 -3.13 -2.04
CA SER A 59 -7.73 -3.13 -0.67
C SER A 59 -8.85 -4.14 -0.54
N PRO A 60 -9.22 -4.59 0.67
CA PRO A 60 -10.27 -5.58 0.86
C PRO A 60 -11.57 -5.27 0.08
N ALA A 61 -12.06 -4.04 0.18
CA ALA A 61 -13.32 -3.62 -0.44
C ALA A 61 -13.13 -2.86 -1.76
N GLY A 62 -11.89 -2.53 -2.15
CA GLY A 62 -11.63 -1.56 -3.21
C GLY A 62 -11.95 -0.12 -2.78
N GLY A 63 -11.96 0.80 -3.74
CA GLY A 63 -12.24 2.21 -3.51
C GLY A 63 -11.10 2.96 -2.82
N ARG A 64 -11.43 4.11 -2.24
CA ARG A 64 -10.45 5.01 -1.61
C ARG A 64 -9.88 4.43 -0.34
N CYS A 65 -8.56 4.53 -0.20
CA CYS A 65 -7.82 4.18 1.02
C CYS A 65 -7.19 5.44 1.64
N GLU A 66 -7.22 5.51 2.96
CA GLU A 66 -6.63 6.61 3.74
C GLU A 66 -5.63 6.04 4.73
N ALA A 67 -4.58 6.81 5.00
CA ALA A 67 -3.52 6.40 5.91
C ALA A 67 -3.85 6.79 7.36
N ASP A 68 -3.21 6.09 8.32
CA ASP A 68 -3.14 6.56 9.70
C ASP A 68 -2.45 7.93 9.74
N ALA A 69 -3.06 8.90 10.42
CA ALA A 69 -2.56 10.27 10.48
C ALA A 69 -1.11 10.33 10.98
N MET A 70 -0.78 9.60 12.05
CA MET A 70 0.58 9.55 12.62
C MET A 70 1.64 8.97 11.64
N SER A 71 1.21 8.22 10.63
CA SER A 71 2.10 7.71 9.59
C SER A 71 2.37 8.74 8.49
N ASP A 72 1.56 9.80 8.37
CA ASP A 72 1.74 10.85 7.37
C ASP A 72 2.91 11.76 7.80
N PRO A 73 3.97 11.89 6.97
CA PRO A 73 5.10 12.77 7.30
C PRO A 73 4.74 14.26 7.44
N ARG A 74 3.54 14.65 7.01
CA ARG A 74 3.01 16.02 7.12
C ARG A 74 2.12 16.23 8.35
N ASP A 75 1.85 15.17 9.11
CA ASP A 75 1.00 15.26 10.29
C ASP A 75 1.61 16.18 11.36
N PRO A 76 0.81 17.03 12.04
CA PRO A 76 1.31 17.96 13.04
C PRO A 76 2.05 17.32 14.22
N SER A 77 1.84 16.04 14.51
CA SER A 77 2.59 15.32 15.55
C SER A 77 4.08 15.21 15.24
N GLY A 78 4.46 15.26 13.97
CA GLY A 78 5.83 15.04 13.50
C GLY A 78 6.33 13.61 13.67
N TYR A 79 5.46 12.64 14.00
CA TYR A 79 5.87 11.26 14.31
C TYR A 79 6.65 10.60 13.16
N SER A 80 6.22 10.85 11.92
CA SER A 80 6.85 10.31 10.71
C SER A 80 7.55 11.39 9.86
N ALA A 81 7.90 12.55 10.45
CA ALA A 81 8.41 13.71 9.69
C ALA A 81 9.71 13.45 8.91
N SER A 82 10.49 12.44 9.30
CA SER A 82 11.73 12.04 8.62
C SER A 82 11.54 11.02 7.50
N ASP A 83 10.32 10.52 7.26
CA ASP A 83 10.04 9.56 6.20
C ASP A 83 9.92 10.24 4.83
N LEU A 84 11.08 10.46 4.22
CA LEU A 84 11.21 11.09 2.91
C LEU A 84 10.65 10.24 1.77
N ILE A 85 10.58 8.91 1.92
CA ILE A 85 10.06 8.01 0.89
C ILE A 85 8.55 8.17 0.81
N SER A 86 7.86 8.11 1.96
CA SER A 86 6.42 8.36 2.03
C SER A 86 6.08 9.78 1.60
N LEU A 87 6.87 10.77 2.02
CA LEU A 87 6.69 12.16 1.61
C LEU A 87 6.80 12.33 0.09
N GLY A 88 7.78 11.67 -0.54
CA GLY A 88 7.96 11.68 -2.00
C GLY A 88 6.81 11.01 -2.74
N PHE A 89 6.31 9.88 -2.24
CA PHE A 89 5.13 9.19 -2.79
C PHE A 89 3.90 10.11 -2.74
N LEU A 90 3.62 10.70 -1.57
CA LEU A 90 2.53 11.64 -1.33
C LEU A 90 2.56 12.88 -2.24
N HIS A 91 3.75 13.42 -2.50
CA HIS A 91 3.93 14.61 -3.35
C HIS A 91 4.02 14.28 -4.84
N THR A 92 3.89 13.01 -5.23
CA THR A 92 3.88 12.60 -6.63
C THR A 92 2.43 12.27 -7.03
N PRO A 93 1.71 13.16 -7.75
CA PRO A 93 0.27 13.03 -7.95
C PRO A 93 -0.16 11.69 -8.56
N ARG A 94 0.64 11.16 -9.50
CA ARG A 94 0.36 9.85 -10.13
C ARG A 94 0.44 8.67 -9.14
N LEU A 95 1.32 8.76 -8.14
CA LEU A 95 1.46 7.72 -7.10
C LEU A 95 0.36 7.87 -6.05
N ALA A 96 0.11 9.10 -5.58
CA ALA A 96 -0.96 9.38 -4.63
C ALA A 96 -2.34 8.93 -5.18
N ALA A 97 -2.60 9.15 -6.47
CA ALA A 97 -3.84 8.75 -7.13
C ALA A 97 -4.10 7.22 -7.14
N LEU A 98 -3.08 6.39 -6.90
CA LEU A 98 -3.25 4.94 -6.79
C LEU A 98 -4.13 4.54 -5.59
N LEU A 99 -4.30 5.43 -4.62
CA LEU A 99 -5.10 5.20 -3.41
C LEU A 99 -6.53 5.76 -3.50
N ASP A 100 -6.85 6.52 -4.55
CA ASP A 100 -8.18 7.13 -4.70
C ASP A 100 -9.26 6.12 -5.10
N ASP A 101 -8.87 5.09 -5.86
CA ASP A 101 -9.77 4.03 -6.32
C ASP A 101 -9.01 2.70 -6.50
N THR A 102 -8.70 2.05 -5.38
CA THR A 102 -8.06 0.73 -5.38
C THR A 102 -9.04 -0.33 -5.88
N ARG A 103 -8.53 -1.38 -6.53
CA ARG A 103 -9.38 -2.55 -6.84
C ARG A 103 -9.58 -3.41 -5.59
N PRO A 104 -10.72 -4.12 -5.47
CA PRO A 104 -10.93 -5.05 -4.37
C PRO A 104 -9.99 -6.25 -4.50
N VAL A 105 -9.61 -6.85 -3.37
CA VAL A 105 -8.78 -8.08 -3.35
C VAL A 105 -9.42 -9.25 -4.07
N SER A 106 -10.76 -9.28 -4.17
CA SER A 106 -11.49 -10.29 -4.96
C SER A 106 -11.23 -10.21 -6.47
N ALA A 107 -10.64 -9.11 -6.96
CA ALA A 107 -10.21 -8.96 -8.35
C ALA A 107 -8.75 -9.41 -8.59
N ILE A 108 -8.04 -9.88 -7.56
CA ILE A 108 -6.68 -10.38 -7.70
C ILE A 108 -6.71 -11.74 -8.42
N ALA A 109 -6.13 -11.79 -9.61
CA ALA A 109 -5.84 -13.02 -10.32
C ALA A 109 -4.50 -13.58 -9.81
N LEU A 110 -4.56 -14.54 -8.89
CA LEU A 110 -3.38 -15.08 -8.17
C LEU A 110 -2.25 -15.59 -9.09
N ASP A 111 -2.61 -16.14 -10.25
CA ASP A 111 -1.66 -16.62 -11.26
C ASP A 111 -0.86 -15.50 -11.95
N ARG A 112 -1.30 -14.25 -11.82
CA ARG A 112 -0.62 -13.06 -12.37
C ARG A 112 0.35 -12.40 -11.40
N PHE A 113 0.48 -12.88 -10.16
CA PHE A 113 1.36 -12.28 -9.15
C PHE A 113 2.34 -13.32 -8.61
N ASP A 114 3.58 -12.89 -8.39
CA ASP A 114 4.63 -13.71 -7.78
C ASP A 114 4.62 -13.60 -6.25
N ALA A 115 4.03 -12.53 -5.71
CA ALA A 115 3.93 -12.29 -4.27
C ALA A 115 2.75 -11.38 -3.92
N LEU A 116 2.30 -11.53 -2.67
CA LEU A 116 1.37 -10.63 -1.98
C LEU A 116 2.12 -9.97 -0.81
N VAL A 117 1.99 -8.65 -0.68
CA VAL A 117 2.47 -7.88 0.47
C VAL A 117 1.26 -7.26 1.14
N VAL A 118 0.99 -7.62 2.39
CA VAL A 118 -0.13 -7.08 3.15
C VAL A 118 0.41 -6.03 4.11
N ALA A 119 0.10 -4.76 3.84
CA ALA A 119 0.51 -3.64 4.67
C ALA A 119 -0.37 -3.53 5.93
N GLY A 120 0.25 -3.12 7.02
CA GLY A 120 -0.37 -2.88 8.31
C GLY A 120 -0.92 -1.46 8.47
N GLY A 121 -0.79 -0.95 9.70
CA GLY A 121 -1.53 0.20 10.22
C GLY A 121 -2.55 -0.21 11.28
N GLN A 122 -3.33 0.75 11.77
CA GLN A 122 -4.34 0.52 12.79
C GLN A 122 -5.68 0.05 12.18
N ALA A 123 -6.01 0.44 10.95
CA ALA A 123 -7.25 -0.02 10.30
C ALA A 123 -7.37 -1.55 10.10
N PRO A 124 -6.30 -2.31 9.79
CA PRO A 124 -6.35 -3.78 9.75
C PRO A 124 -6.97 -4.42 10.98
N MET A 125 -6.75 -3.86 12.18
CA MET A 125 -7.31 -4.38 13.44
C MET A 125 -8.83 -4.38 13.49
N PHE A 126 -9.49 -3.57 12.65
CA PHE A 126 -10.94 -3.42 12.61
C PHE A 126 -11.55 -3.92 11.30
N THR A 127 -10.75 -4.03 10.24
CA THR A 127 -11.23 -4.34 8.89
C THR A 127 -10.85 -5.75 8.44
N PHE A 128 -9.65 -6.24 8.77
CA PHE A 128 -9.16 -7.49 8.19
C PHE A 128 -9.82 -8.72 8.78
N GLU A 129 -10.21 -8.70 10.07
CA GLU A 129 -10.91 -9.82 10.69
C GLU A 129 -12.18 -10.25 9.91
N SER A 130 -12.88 -9.28 9.31
CA SER A 130 -14.09 -9.54 8.53
C SER A 130 -13.85 -9.60 7.01
N ALA A 131 -12.61 -9.40 6.55
CA ALA A 131 -12.24 -9.38 5.14
C ALA A 131 -12.08 -10.80 4.57
N THR A 132 -13.19 -11.54 4.45
CA THR A 132 -13.19 -12.93 3.97
C THR A 132 -12.54 -13.11 2.60
N ASP A 133 -12.60 -12.09 1.75
CA ASP A 133 -12.01 -12.13 0.40
C ASP A 133 -10.48 -12.06 0.47
N LEU A 134 -9.94 -11.30 1.43
CA LEU A 134 -8.51 -11.28 1.72
C LEU A 134 -8.05 -12.65 2.28
N HIS A 135 -8.82 -13.24 3.19
CA HIS A 135 -8.48 -14.56 3.75
C HIS A 135 -8.46 -15.68 2.69
N ARG A 136 -9.22 -15.55 1.60
CA ARG A 136 -9.29 -16.56 0.53
C ARG A 136 -8.08 -16.53 -0.40
N ILE A 137 -7.33 -15.43 -0.43
CA ILE A 137 -6.19 -15.23 -1.34
C ILE A 137 -4.83 -15.36 -0.64
N LEU A 138 -4.81 -15.54 0.67
CA LEU A 138 -3.63 -15.81 1.51
C LEU A 138 -3.52 -17.30 1.81
#